data_AF-A0A966PZ76-F1
#
_entry.id   AF-A0A966PZ76-F1
#
_cell.length_a   1.000
_cell.length_b   1.000
_cell.length_c   1.000
_cell.angle_alpha   90.00
_cell.angle_beta   90.00
_cell.angle_gamma   90.00
#
_symmetry.space_group_name_H-M   'P 1'
#
loop_
_entity.id
_entity.type
_entity.pdbx_description
1 polymer ?
#
loop_
_entity_poly.entity_id
_entity_poly.type
_entity_poly.pdbx_seq_one_letter_code
_entity_poly.pdbx_strand_id
1 'polypeptide(L)'
;PPPKTAPIDTVLIDQEAVDIEIMQDLIWEDIGGHELINIARNDIVNGQTVSYQPIKNLTTINQQYNPNNIVSLQNTSDKYFANFSIKLETKTLEEGEGSGPDGAYVYIEDATGDLIVELINLEPDEQIEVQISLSGTIYEAEFNES
;
A
#
# COMPACT_ATOMS: atom_id res chain seq x y z
N PRO A 1 -18.72 5.45 70.30
CA PRO A 1 -17.71 5.83 69.28
C PRO A 1 -17.80 4.90 68.05
N PRO A 2 -17.80 5.44 66.81
CA PRO A 2 -17.89 4.61 65.61
C PRO A 2 -16.58 3.82 65.41
N PRO A 3 -16.66 2.60 64.83
CA PRO A 3 -15.47 1.78 64.59
C PRO A 3 -14.60 2.43 63.50
N LYS A 4 -13.28 2.43 63.72
CA LYS A 4 -12.31 2.91 62.74
C LYS A 4 -12.23 1.89 61.60
N THR A 5 -12.74 2.26 60.43
CA THR A 5 -12.56 1.50 59.19
C THR A 5 -11.11 1.68 58.71
N ALA A 6 -10.48 0.61 58.21
CA ALA A 6 -9.12 0.68 57.65
C ALA A 6 -9.09 1.61 56.42
N PRO A 7 -8.03 2.41 56.22
CA PRO A 7 -7.89 3.25 55.03
C PRO A 7 -7.68 2.39 53.78
N ILE A 8 -8.00 2.96 52.62
CA ILE A 8 -7.80 2.39 51.29
C ILE A 8 -6.38 1.83 51.14
N ASP A 9 -6.24 0.72 50.42
CA ASP A 9 -5.01 -0.06 50.25
C ASP A 9 -3.90 0.77 49.57
N THR A 10 -3.16 1.53 50.38
CA THR A 10 -2.01 2.31 49.93
C THR A 10 -0.78 1.43 50.05
N VAL A 11 -0.30 0.92 48.92
CA VAL A 11 1.02 0.28 48.84
C VAL A 11 2.06 1.40 48.95
N LEU A 12 2.68 1.50 50.13
CA LEU A 12 3.82 2.39 50.37
C LEU A 12 5.05 1.78 49.70
N ILE A 13 5.35 2.21 48.48
CA ILE A 13 6.61 1.86 47.80
C ILE A 13 7.70 2.73 48.42
N ASP A 14 8.74 2.11 48.97
CA ASP A 14 9.94 2.80 49.42
C ASP A 14 10.69 3.35 48.20
N GLN A 15 10.48 4.64 47.91
CA GLN A 15 11.07 5.32 46.74
C GLN A 15 12.59 5.42 46.81
N GLU A 16 13.21 5.18 47.98
CA GLU A 16 14.67 5.19 48.13
C GLU A 16 15.30 3.84 47.76
N ALA A 17 14.49 2.77 47.64
CA ALA A 17 14.92 1.43 47.26
C ALA A 17 14.61 1.07 45.80
N VAL A 18 14.02 1.99 45.02
CA VAL A 18 13.76 1.75 43.58
C VAL A 18 14.96 2.24 42.78
N ASP A 19 15.61 1.32 42.07
CA ASP A 19 16.71 1.66 41.18
C ASP A 19 16.26 2.69 40.12
N ILE A 20 17.10 3.67 39.87
CA ILE A 20 16.86 4.75 38.91
C ILE A 20 16.52 4.23 37.51
N GLU A 21 17.06 3.06 37.14
CA GLU A 21 16.82 2.39 35.87
C GLU A 21 15.36 1.89 35.75
N ILE A 22 14.79 1.35 36.82
CA ILE A 22 13.38 0.94 36.85
C ILE A 22 12.47 2.16 36.78
N MET A 23 12.81 3.26 37.47
CA MET A 23 12.02 4.50 37.36
C MET A 23 12.09 5.10 35.95
N GLN A 24 13.24 5.02 35.29
CA GLN A 24 13.39 5.46 33.90
C GLN A 24 12.55 4.61 32.95
N ASP A 25 12.55 3.28 33.09
CA ASP A 25 11.75 2.38 32.26
C ASP A 25 10.24 2.62 32.44
N LEU A 26 9.78 2.81 33.67
CA LEU A 26 8.38 3.13 33.97
C LEU A 26 7.95 4.46 33.35
N ILE A 27 8.82 5.47 33.35
CA ILE A 27 8.55 6.77 32.71
C ILE A 27 8.47 6.62 31.18
N TRP A 28 9.38 5.86 30.57
CA TRP A 28 9.32 5.62 29.13
C TRP A 28 8.15 4.74 28.71
N GLU A 29 7.74 3.78 29.54
CA GLU A 29 6.55 2.97 29.34
C GLU A 29 5.28 3.84 29.42
N ASP A 30 5.16 4.71 30.43
CA ASP A 30 4.01 5.60 30.59
C ASP A 30 3.91 6.62 29.44
N ILE A 31 5.03 7.29 29.10
CA ILE A 31 5.09 8.22 27.97
C ILE A 31 4.79 7.48 26.66
N GLY A 32 5.44 6.33 26.42
CA GLY A 32 5.24 5.54 25.21
C GLY A 32 3.81 5.01 25.09
N GLY A 33 3.24 4.50 26.18
CA GLY A 33 1.86 4.03 26.23
C GLY A 33 0.85 5.15 25.98
N HIS A 34 1.07 6.33 26.57
CA HIS A 34 0.21 7.49 26.37
C HIS A 34 0.24 7.99 24.91
N GLU A 35 1.43 8.09 24.32
CA GLU A 35 1.60 8.47 22.92
C GLU A 35 0.98 7.43 21.99
N LEU A 36 1.22 6.13 22.22
CA LEU A 36 0.65 5.06 21.41
C LEU A 36 -0.89 5.02 21.48
N ILE A 37 -1.49 5.23 22.65
CA ILE A 37 -2.95 5.32 22.80
C ILE A 37 -3.49 6.53 22.04
N ASN A 38 -2.81 7.68 22.11
CA ASN A 38 -3.23 8.87 21.40
C ASN A 38 -3.15 8.73 19.88
N ILE A 39 -2.17 7.96 19.36
CA ILE A 39 -2.06 7.62 17.94
C ILE A 39 -3.10 6.56 17.53
N ALA A 40 -3.33 5.54 18.37
CA ALA A 40 -4.23 4.43 18.07
C ALA A 40 -5.73 4.78 18.17
N ARG A 41 -6.09 5.87 18.88
CA ARG A 41 -7.50 6.27 18.99
C ARG A 41 -8.02 6.82 17.66
N ASN A 42 -9.02 6.12 17.13
CA ASN A 42 -9.65 6.37 15.84
C ASN A 42 -11.03 7.07 15.95
N ASP A 43 -11.64 7.05 17.16
CA ASP A 43 -13.04 7.44 17.41
C ASP A 43 -13.26 8.93 17.70
N ILE A 44 -12.19 9.69 17.95
CA ILE A 44 -12.29 11.12 18.24
C ILE A 44 -11.45 11.95 17.30
N VAL A 45 -12.00 13.09 16.89
CA VAL A 45 -11.29 14.10 16.12
C VAL A 45 -10.82 15.15 17.12
N ASN A 46 -9.50 15.35 17.25
CA ASN A 46 -8.90 16.34 18.16
C ASN A 46 -9.41 16.26 19.61
N GLY A 47 -9.64 15.06 20.14
CA GLY A 47 -10.06 14.90 21.54
C GLY A 47 -11.57 15.00 21.79
N GLN A 48 -12.39 15.24 20.76
CA GLN A 48 -13.84 15.42 20.91
C GLN A 48 -14.64 14.47 20.00
N THR A 49 -15.73 13.92 20.53
CA THR A 49 -16.73 13.20 19.75
C THR A 49 -17.58 14.22 18.98
N VAL A 50 -17.24 14.46 17.71
CA VAL A 50 -17.97 15.42 16.87
C VAL A 50 -19.32 14.82 16.45
N SER A 51 -20.37 15.15 17.21
CA SER A 51 -21.75 14.70 16.92
C SER A 51 -22.34 15.38 15.68
N TYR A 52 -21.79 16.52 15.24
CA TYR A 52 -22.26 17.27 14.07
C TYR A 52 -21.09 17.58 13.15
N GLN A 53 -21.13 17.01 11.94
CA GLN A 53 -20.15 17.25 10.89
C GLN A 53 -20.90 17.61 9.59
N PRO A 54 -20.66 18.79 8.99
CA PRO A 54 -21.21 19.15 7.68
C PRO A 54 -20.74 18.18 6.58
N ILE A 55 -19.56 17.59 6.77
CA ILE A 55 -18.94 16.61 5.89
C ILE A 55 -19.19 15.23 6.49
N LYS A 56 -19.91 14.36 5.78
CA LYS A 56 -20.33 13.04 6.31
C LYS A 56 -19.16 12.10 6.65
N ASN A 57 -17.98 12.34 6.04
CA ASN A 57 -16.82 11.46 6.13
C ASN A 57 -15.59 12.14 6.76
N LEU A 58 -15.77 13.15 7.62
CA LEU A 58 -14.64 13.87 8.24
C LEU A 58 -13.73 12.91 9.04
N THR A 59 -14.34 11.94 9.72
CA THR A 59 -13.65 10.89 10.46
C THR A 59 -12.69 10.09 9.57
N THR A 60 -13.15 9.64 8.41
CA THR A 60 -12.33 8.88 7.45
C THR A 60 -11.21 9.73 6.85
N ILE A 61 -11.48 10.98 6.49
CA ILE A 61 -10.47 11.89 5.95
C ILE A 61 -9.40 12.19 6.99
N ASN A 62 -9.81 12.48 8.23
CA ASN A 62 -8.85 12.72 9.30
C ASN A 62 -7.99 11.49 9.55
N GLN A 63 -8.56 10.27 9.59
CA GLN A 63 -7.78 9.04 9.72
C GLN A 63 -6.77 8.84 8.59
N GLN A 64 -7.15 9.11 7.35
CA GLN A 64 -6.28 8.93 6.20
C GLN A 64 -5.12 9.94 6.16
N TYR A 65 -5.35 11.18 6.60
CA TYR A 65 -4.38 12.28 6.53
C TYR A 65 -3.87 12.74 7.91
N ASN A 66 -4.10 11.96 8.97
CA ASN A 66 -3.62 12.30 10.31
C ASN A 66 -2.08 12.28 10.29
N PRO A 67 -1.40 13.39 10.60
CA PRO A 67 0.06 13.42 10.69
C PRO A 67 0.61 12.51 11.80
N ASN A 68 -0.22 11.95 12.69
CA ASN A 68 0.21 10.92 13.63
C ASN A 68 0.27 9.51 12.99
N ASN A 69 -0.30 9.32 11.80
CA ASN A 69 -0.22 8.08 11.03
C ASN A 69 1.00 8.01 10.08
N ILE A 70 2.03 8.86 10.27
CA ILE A 70 3.26 8.89 9.43
C ILE A 70 3.92 7.51 9.31
N VAL A 71 3.80 6.66 10.34
CA VAL A 71 4.41 5.31 10.35
C VAL A 71 3.71 4.35 9.37
N SER A 72 2.40 4.52 9.11
CA SER A 72 1.66 3.65 8.17
C SER A 72 1.75 4.08 6.71
N LEU A 73 2.31 5.26 6.44
CA LEU A 73 2.55 5.79 5.09
C LEU A 73 3.86 5.30 4.46
N GLN A 74 4.60 4.43 5.13
CA GLN A 74 5.61 3.59 4.48
C GLN A 74 4.84 2.72 3.48
N ASN A 75 4.70 3.20 2.24
CA ASN A 75 4.15 2.42 1.15
C ASN A 75 4.86 1.07 1.17
N THR A 76 4.10 -0.02 1.30
CA THR A 76 4.66 -1.35 1.16
C THR A 76 5.40 -1.42 -0.18
N SER A 77 6.44 -2.26 -0.28
CA SER A 77 7.18 -2.44 -1.53
C SER A 77 6.23 -2.68 -2.71
N ASP A 78 5.10 -3.35 -2.50
CA ASP A 78 4.04 -3.56 -3.49
C ASP A 78 3.42 -2.26 -4.02
N LYS A 79 3.13 -1.29 -3.16
CA LYS A 79 2.58 0.02 -3.57
C LYS A 79 3.62 0.88 -4.29
N TYR A 80 4.88 0.77 -3.90
CA TYR A 80 5.98 1.41 -4.62
C TYR A 80 6.12 0.80 -6.01
N PHE A 81 6.12 -0.54 -6.11
CA PHE A 81 6.25 -1.26 -7.37
C PHE A 81 5.07 -1.03 -8.31
N ALA A 82 3.85 -0.90 -7.79
CA ALA A 82 2.66 -0.58 -8.59
C ALA A 82 2.78 0.75 -9.35
N ASN A 83 3.58 1.71 -8.85
CA ASN A 83 3.83 2.99 -9.53
C ASN A 83 4.73 2.87 -10.77
N PHE A 84 5.43 1.75 -10.94
CA PHE A 84 6.34 1.49 -12.07
C PHE A 84 5.81 0.36 -12.95
N SER A 85 4.54 0.45 -13.34
CA SER A 85 3.94 -0.54 -14.22
C SER A 85 4.56 -0.45 -15.62
N ILE A 86 5.12 -1.55 -16.12
CA ILE A 86 5.59 -1.65 -17.50
C ILE A 86 4.38 -1.83 -18.40
N LYS A 87 4.14 -0.85 -19.28
CA LYS A 87 3.01 -0.88 -20.22
C LYS A 87 3.45 -1.48 -21.55
N LEU A 88 2.87 -2.61 -21.93
CA LEU A 88 3.21 -3.28 -23.19
C LEU A 88 2.95 -2.37 -24.41
N GLU A 89 1.89 -1.56 -24.37
CA GLU A 89 1.51 -0.60 -25.42
C GLU A 89 2.63 0.40 -25.78
N THR A 90 3.55 0.68 -24.85
CA THR A 90 4.69 1.60 -25.07
C THR A 90 5.95 0.90 -25.58
N LYS A 91 5.93 -0.44 -25.61
CA LYS A 91 7.05 -1.31 -25.96
C LYS A 91 6.81 -2.06 -27.27
N THR A 92 5.61 -1.96 -27.84
CA THR A 92 5.26 -2.47 -29.17
C THR A 92 5.45 -1.39 -30.23
N LEU A 93 5.71 -1.82 -31.47
CA LEU A 93 5.76 -0.91 -32.62
C LEU A 93 4.35 -0.40 -32.98
N GLU A 94 4.29 0.74 -33.66
CA GLU A 94 3.04 1.22 -34.26
C GLU A 94 2.63 0.32 -35.44
N GLU A 95 1.32 0.31 -35.75
CA GLU A 95 0.77 -0.47 -36.85
C GLU A 95 1.41 -0.04 -38.18
N GLY A 96 1.99 -0.99 -38.92
CA GLY A 96 2.66 -0.73 -40.19
C GLY A 96 4.16 -0.45 -40.10
N GLU A 97 4.74 -0.37 -38.90
CA GLU A 97 6.18 -0.15 -38.71
C GLU A 97 6.98 -1.44 -38.46
N GLY A 98 6.31 -2.59 -38.38
CA GLY A 98 6.96 -3.89 -38.25
C GLY A 98 7.68 -4.34 -39.52
N SER A 99 8.70 -5.20 -39.36
CA SER A 99 9.44 -5.79 -40.49
C SER A 99 8.72 -6.96 -41.16
N GLY A 100 7.56 -7.37 -40.63
CA GLY A 100 6.76 -8.47 -41.13
C GLY A 100 5.90 -8.14 -42.35
N PRO A 101 5.23 -9.16 -42.92
CA PRO A 101 4.19 -8.96 -43.93
C PRO A 101 3.13 -7.97 -43.41
N ASP A 102 2.67 -7.06 -44.27
CA ASP A 102 1.71 -6.00 -43.94
C ASP A 102 2.12 -5.09 -42.75
N GLY A 103 3.42 -5.04 -42.44
CA GLY A 103 3.95 -4.22 -41.34
C GLY A 103 3.65 -4.77 -39.94
N ALA A 104 3.39 -6.07 -39.84
CA ALA A 104 3.20 -6.77 -38.57
C ALA A 104 4.51 -6.89 -37.79
N TYR A 105 4.45 -6.67 -36.47
CA TYR A 105 5.58 -6.82 -35.55
C TYR A 105 5.60 -8.20 -34.85
N VAL A 106 4.57 -9.03 -35.04
CA VAL A 106 4.55 -10.45 -34.65
C VAL A 106 4.17 -11.27 -35.87
N TYR A 107 5.11 -12.07 -36.37
CA TYR A 107 4.89 -12.86 -37.58
C TYR A 107 5.77 -14.12 -37.62
N ILE A 108 5.41 -15.06 -38.49
CA ILE A 108 6.22 -16.24 -38.78
C ILE A 108 6.96 -15.96 -40.10
N GLU A 109 8.27 -16.12 -40.11
CA GLU A 109 9.07 -15.94 -41.31
C GLU A 109 8.95 -17.17 -42.23
N ASP A 110 8.47 -16.97 -43.46
CA ASP A 110 8.17 -18.07 -44.40
C ASP A 110 9.41 -18.88 -44.83
N ALA A 111 10.60 -18.28 -44.78
CA ALA A 111 11.83 -18.92 -45.22
C ALA A 111 12.46 -19.84 -44.16
N THR A 112 12.33 -19.48 -42.89
CA THR A 112 12.97 -20.16 -41.75
C THR A 112 11.97 -20.94 -40.91
N GLY A 113 10.70 -20.51 -40.90
CA GLY A 113 9.66 -21.02 -40.01
C GLY A 113 9.77 -20.47 -38.59
N ASP A 114 10.59 -19.45 -38.36
CA ASP A 114 10.82 -18.86 -37.04
C ASP A 114 9.72 -17.86 -36.67
N LEU A 115 9.33 -17.83 -35.39
CA LEU A 115 8.43 -16.82 -34.83
C LEU A 115 9.26 -15.58 -34.46
N ILE A 116 8.99 -14.46 -35.14
CA ILE A 116 9.64 -13.17 -34.92
C ILE A 116 8.68 -12.27 -34.12
N VAL A 117 9.19 -11.71 -33.02
CA VAL A 117 8.50 -10.74 -32.17
C VAL A 117 9.39 -9.52 -32.03
N GLU A 118 8.93 -8.39 -32.54
CA GLU A 118 9.66 -7.13 -32.53
C GLU A 118 9.12 -6.22 -31.42
N LEU A 119 10.05 -5.64 -30.64
CA LEU A 119 9.76 -4.75 -29.52
C LEU A 119 10.73 -3.56 -29.57
N ILE A 120 10.29 -2.43 -29.05
CA ILE A 120 11.05 -1.18 -28.98
C ILE A 120 11.15 -0.66 -27.56
N ASN A 121 12.13 0.21 -27.32
CA ASN A 121 12.29 0.92 -26.05
C ASN A 121 12.40 -0.01 -24.82
N LEU A 122 12.97 -1.21 -24.98
CA LEU A 122 13.19 -2.14 -23.88
C LEU A 122 14.37 -1.68 -23.02
N GLU A 123 14.17 -1.58 -21.72
CA GLU A 123 15.24 -1.23 -20.77
C GLU A 123 16.10 -2.46 -20.43
N PRO A 124 17.38 -2.29 -20.00
CA PRO A 124 18.27 -3.42 -19.73
C PRO A 124 17.82 -4.38 -18.64
N ASP A 125 16.92 -3.94 -17.76
CA ASP A 125 16.35 -4.68 -16.63
C ASP A 125 14.93 -5.21 -16.90
N GLU A 126 14.38 -4.98 -18.09
CA GLU A 126 13.07 -5.52 -18.49
C GLU A 126 13.19 -6.94 -19.05
N GLN A 127 12.26 -7.81 -18.66
CA GLN A 127 12.17 -9.19 -19.14
C GLN A 127 10.94 -9.38 -20.01
N ILE A 128 11.10 -10.11 -21.12
CA ILE A 128 10.02 -10.50 -22.02
C ILE A 128 9.71 -11.98 -21.81
N GLU A 129 8.43 -12.31 -21.65
CA GLU A 129 7.94 -13.69 -21.57
C GLU A 129 6.92 -13.92 -22.69
N VAL A 130 7.14 -14.97 -23.49
CA VAL A 130 6.25 -15.37 -24.57
C VAL A 130 5.56 -16.67 -24.18
N GLN A 131 4.22 -16.61 -24.08
CA GLN A 131 3.39 -17.77 -23.79
C GLN A 131 2.60 -18.19 -25.03
N ILE A 132 2.77 -19.44 -25.46
CA ILE A 132 2.02 -20.03 -26.58
C ILE A 132 0.94 -20.95 -26.02
N SER A 133 -0.31 -20.69 -26.37
CA SER A 133 -1.44 -21.57 -26.06
C SER A 133 -1.95 -22.22 -27.34
N LEU A 134 -2.06 -23.56 -27.35
CA LEU A 134 -2.50 -24.33 -28.53
C LEU A 134 -4.02 -24.48 -28.65
N SER A 135 -4.79 -24.09 -27.62
CA SER A 135 -6.24 -24.24 -27.63
C SER A 135 -6.92 -23.06 -26.96
N GLY A 136 -7.69 -22.30 -27.75
CA GLY A 136 -8.55 -21.22 -27.31
C GLY A 136 -9.60 -20.94 -28.38
N THR A 137 -10.77 -20.43 -27.98
CA THR A 137 -11.79 -19.98 -28.92
C THR A 137 -11.52 -18.51 -29.24
N ILE A 138 -11.20 -18.18 -30.48
CA ILE A 138 -11.09 -16.79 -30.94
C ILE A 138 -12.49 -16.27 -31.25
N TYR A 139 -12.89 -15.18 -30.59
CA TYR A 139 -14.13 -14.46 -30.90
C TYR A 139 -13.77 -13.21 -31.70
N GLU A 140 -14.02 -13.24 -32.99
CA GLU A 140 -13.94 -12.06 -33.84
C GLU A 140 -15.29 -11.34 -33.79
N ALA A 141 -15.28 -10.08 -33.36
CA ALA A 141 -16.46 -9.24 -33.34
C ALA A 141 -16.40 -8.28 -34.53
N GLU A 142 -17.18 -8.58 -35.58
CA GLU A 142 -17.43 -7.61 -36.64
C GLU A 142 -18.36 -6.52 -36.10
N PHE A 143 -17.82 -5.32 -35.92
CA PHE A 143 -18.64 -4.13 -35.72
C PHE A 143 -19.16 -3.69 -37.08
N ASN A 144 -20.42 -4.03 -37.39
CA ASN A 144 -21.12 -3.40 -38.51
C ASN A 144 -21.24 -1.89 -38.19
N GLU A 145 -20.43 -1.08 -38.86
CA GLU A 145 -20.69 0.35 -38.97
C GLU A 145 -22.04 0.54 -39.68
N SER A 146 -22.95 1.24 -39.03
CA SER A 146 -24.29 1.58 -39.53
C SER A 146 -24.39 3.03 -39.93
#